data_AF-A0A820E4H1-F1
#
_entry.id   AF-A0A820E4H1-F1
#
_cell.length_a   1.000
_cell.length_b   1.000
_cell.length_c   1.000
_cell.angle_alpha   90.00
_cell.angle_beta   90.00
_cell.angle_gamma   90.00
#
_symmetry.space_group_name_H-M   'P 1'
#
loop_
_entity.id
_entity.type
_entity.pdbx_description
1 polymer ?
#
loop_
_entity_poly.entity_id
_entity_poly.type
_entity_poly.pdbx_seq_one_letter_code
_entity_poly.pdbx_strand_id
1 'polypeptide(L)'
;VTIPTELIGSLSRSVELVEAQRTHKDGELTTDQLALLQEKDIRTVLFKLEQTGSLQLTDGELTKSSFLNYPIYELTQHNFSFDDENLTTITYADGHQRSLPKLIKAPFHYGTFAVDYLRTAQKYTKRPLKQAVIAPSALSFVYTNETIDYYSREQFLDDLIDEAEKDVPT
;
A
#
# COMPACT_ATOMS: atom_id res chain seq x y z
N VAL A 1 25.70 -9.93 24.05
CA VAL A 1 25.05 -10.33 22.77
C VAL A 1 24.09 -9.23 22.40
N THR A 2 24.20 -8.68 21.18
CA THR A 2 23.25 -7.69 20.67
C THR A 2 22.23 -8.44 19.80
N ILE A 3 20.94 -8.30 20.10
CA ILE A 3 19.87 -8.89 19.29
C ILE A 3 19.40 -7.80 18.32
N PRO A 4 19.50 -8.00 16.99
CA PRO A 4 18.96 -7.06 16.00
C PRO A 4 17.47 -6.82 16.24
N THR A 5 17.05 -5.56 16.24
CA THR A 5 15.64 -5.17 16.32
C THR A 5 15.23 -4.38 15.09
N GLU A 6 13.98 -4.59 14.69
CA GLU A 6 13.31 -3.84 13.63
C GLU A 6 11.81 -3.75 13.91
N LEU A 7 11.17 -2.74 13.33
CA LEU A 7 9.71 -2.59 13.30
C LEU A 7 9.15 -3.41 12.15
N ILE A 8 7.93 -3.95 12.25
CA ILE A 8 7.35 -4.80 11.20
C ILE A 8 7.03 -4.01 9.92
N GLY A 9 6.41 -2.83 10.02
CA GLY A 9 5.93 -2.06 8.86
C GLY A 9 5.30 -0.74 9.28
N SER A 10 3.97 -0.68 9.26
CA SER A 10 3.18 0.53 9.50
C SER A 10 3.43 1.18 10.88
N LEU A 11 3.39 2.52 10.89
CA LEU A 11 3.41 3.36 12.09
C LEU A 11 2.22 4.31 12.09
N SER A 12 1.87 4.82 13.27
CA SER A 12 0.82 5.83 13.39
C SER A 12 1.21 7.10 12.63
N ARG A 13 0.31 7.54 11.73
CA ARG A 13 0.42 8.84 11.06
C ARG A 13 0.18 9.97 12.05
N SER A 14 0.80 11.12 11.82
CA SER A 14 0.47 12.33 12.57
C SER A 14 -0.98 12.74 12.31
N VAL A 15 -1.59 13.48 13.26
CA VAL A 15 -2.93 14.05 13.07
C VAL A 15 -2.97 14.94 11.82
N GLU A 16 -1.91 15.74 11.62
CA GLU A 16 -1.75 16.61 10.45
C GLU A 16 -1.78 15.82 9.13
N LEU A 17 -1.06 14.69 9.04
CA LEU A 17 -1.07 13.85 7.84
C LEU A 17 -2.42 13.15 7.62
N VAL A 18 -3.09 12.71 8.69
CA VAL A 18 -4.44 12.13 8.59
C VAL A 18 -5.44 13.15 8.06
N GLU A 19 -5.41 14.38 8.59
CA GLU A 19 -6.26 15.47 8.12
C GLU A 19 -5.97 15.83 6.67
N ALA A 20 -4.70 15.92 6.28
CA ALA A 20 -4.29 16.22 4.91
C ALA A 20 -4.73 15.14 3.91
N GLN A 21 -4.64 13.86 4.28
CA GLN A 21 -5.15 12.77 3.45
C GLN A 21 -6.66 12.88 3.25
N ARG A 22 -7.40 13.26 4.30
CA ARG A 22 -8.85 13.47 4.22
C ARG A 22 -9.18 14.65 3.30
N THR A 23 -8.58 15.82 3.51
CA THR A 23 -8.87 17.01 2.71
C THR A 23 -8.41 16.88 1.25
N HIS A 24 -7.33 16.13 0.99
CA HIS A 24 -6.93 15.77 -0.38
C HIS A 24 -8.00 14.90 -1.06
N LYS A 25 -8.53 13.89 -0.35
CA LYS A 25 -9.63 13.06 -0.85
C LYS A 25 -10.90 13.87 -1.14
N ASP A 26 -11.16 14.90 -0.32
CA ASP A 26 -12.28 15.82 -0.50
C ASP A 26 -12.02 16.88 -1.59
N GLY A 27 -10.83 16.90 -2.19
CA GLY A 27 -10.43 17.82 -3.27
C GLY A 27 -10.00 19.22 -2.80
N GLU A 28 -9.90 19.44 -1.49
CA GLU A 28 -9.56 20.73 -0.87
C GLU A 28 -8.05 20.98 -0.78
N LEU A 29 -7.25 19.91 -0.78
CA LEU A 29 -5.79 19.96 -0.69
C LEU A 29 -5.18 19.39 -1.97
N THR A 30 -4.20 20.07 -2.55
CA THR A 30 -3.56 19.61 -3.80
C THR A 30 -2.63 18.43 -3.55
N THR A 31 -2.34 17.65 -4.60
CA THR A 31 -1.37 16.55 -4.53
C THR A 31 0.02 17.03 -4.07
N ASP A 32 0.47 18.20 -4.54
CA ASP A 32 1.75 18.78 -4.13
C ASP A 32 1.78 19.16 -2.64
N GLN A 33 0.67 19.71 -2.13
CA GLN A 33 0.54 20.03 -0.71
C GLN A 33 0.54 18.77 0.15
N LEU A 34 -0.13 17.70 -0.29
CA LEU A 34 -0.10 16.41 0.41
C LEU A 34 1.32 15.84 0.42
N ALA A 35 2.01 15.88 -0.73
CA ALA A 35 3.37 15.37 -0.87
C ALA A 35 4.36 16.05 0.08
N LEU A 36 4.23 17.36 0.30
CA LEU A 36 5.07 18.10 1.26
C LEU A 36 4.87 17.62 2.71
N LEU A 37 3.62 17.36 3.11
CA LEU A 37 3.30 16.86 4.46
C LEU A 37 3.77 15.42 4.64
N GLN A 38 3.60 14.60 3.61
CA GLN A 38 4.12 13.24 3.55
C GLN A 38 5.65 13.19 3.68
N GLU A 39 6.37 14.05 2.94
CA GLU A 39 7.83 14.17 3.05
C GLU A 39 8.25 14.53 4.48
N LYS A 40 7.61 15.54 5.08
CA LYS A 40 7.89 15.98 6.45
C LYS A 40 7.75 14.83 7.45
N ASP A 41 6.69 14.03 7.34
CA ASP A 41 6.43 12.91 8.25
C ASP A 41 7.42 11.76 8.04
N ILE A 42 7.72 11.38 6.78
CA ILE A 42 8.75 10.37 6.48
C ILE A 42 10.10 10.80 7.08
N ARG A 43 10.53 12.04 6.85
CA ARG A 43 11.80 12.56 7.38
C ARG A 43 11.84 12.50 8.89
N THR A 44 10.74 12.88 9.54
CA THR A 44 10.62 12.87 10.99
C THR A 44 10.70 11.45 11.55
N VAL A 45 9.98 10.50 10.94
CA VAL A 45 9.99 9.09 11.36
C VAL A 45 11.37 8.49 11.17
N LEU A 46 11.98 8.63 10.00
CA LEU A 46 13.31 8.07 9.74
C LEU A 46 14.37 8.64 10.68
N PHE A 47 14.38 9.96 10.89
CA PHE A 47 15.28 10.60 11.84
C PHE A 47 15.13 10.02 13.25
N LYS A 48 13.88 9.86 13.74
CA LYS A 48 13.60 9.28 15.06
C LYS A 48 14.02 7.81 15.14
N LEU A 49 13.73 7.02 14.11
CA LEU A 49 14.10 5.61 14.08
C LEU A 49 15.62 5.41 14.07
N GLU A 50 16.39 6.27 13.39
CA GLU A 50 17.84 6.23 13.45
C GLU A 50 18.38 6.40 14.88
N GLN A 51 17.74 7.25 15.70
CA GLN A 51 18.14 7.46 17.10
C GLN A 51 17.86 6.25 18.00
N THR A 52 16.99 5.31 17.58
CA THR A 52 16.69 4.10 18.37
C THR A 52 17.81 3.06 18.34
N GLY A 53 18.74 3.17 17.38
CA GLY A 53 19.76 2.15 17.13
C GLY A 53 19.29 0.95 16.30
N SER A 54 18.05 0.98 15.77
CA SER A 54 17.54 -0.03 14.84
C SER A 54 18.48 -0.20 13.64
N LEU A 55 18.79 -1.46 13.29
CA LEU A 55 19.72 -1.77 12.20
C LEU A 55 19.07 -1.67 10.82
N GLN A 56 17.76 -1.91 10.76
CA GLN A 56 16.93 -1.79 9.57
C GLN A 56 15.70 -0.93 9.90
N LEU A 57 15.38 0.00 9.00
CA LEU A 57 14.31 0.98 9.19
C LEU A 57 13.13 0.69 8.25
N THR A 58 12.00 1.32 8.54
CA THR A 58 10.79 1.34 7.71
C THR A 58 10.36 2.78 7.48
N ASP A 59 9.69 3.06 6.37
CA ASP A 59 9.04 4.36 6.12
C ASP A 59 7.76 4.53 6.93
N GLY A 60 7.35 3.51 7.69
CA GLY A 60 6.14 3.50 8.50
C GLY A 60 4.85 3.42 7.68
N GLU A 61 4.94 3.15 6.38
CA GLU A 61 3.83 3.13 5.42
C GLU A 61 2.99 4.41 5.42
N LEU A 62 3.61 5.54 5.78
CA LEU A 62 2.91 6.80 6.03
C LEU A 62 2.23 7.33 4.76
N THR A 63 2.80 7.06 3.59
CA THR A 63 2.32 7.55 2.29
C THR A 63 1.47 6.55 1.52
N LYS A 64 1.38 5.30 1.98
CA LYS A 64 0.45 4.33 1.39
C LYS A 64 -0.98 4.76 1.66
N SER A 65 -1.84 4.69 0.65
CA SER A 65 -3.29 4.88 0.81
C SER A 65 -3.86 3.85 1.79
N SER A 66 -3.50 2.58 1.61
CA SER A 66 -3.69 1.49 2.56
C SER A 66 -2.76 0.33 2.21
N PHE A 67 -2.28 -0.41 3.21
CA PHE A 67 -1.42 -1.57 2.99
C PHE A 67 -2.10 -2.63 2.10
N LEU A 68 -3.40 -2.86 2.30
CA LEU A 68 -4.13 -3.95 1.64
C LEU A 68 -4.34 -3.70 0.13
N ASN A 69 -4.42 -2.45 -0.31
CA ASN A 69 -4.86 -2.11 -1.66
C ASN A 69 -4.02 -1.02 -2.34
N TYR A 70 -2.84 -0.66 -1.81
CA TYR A 70 -1.98 0.32 -2.49
C TYR A 70 -1.72 -0.04 -3.96
N PRO A 71 -1.53 -1.32 -4.37
CA PRO A 71 -1.17 -1.59 -5.75
C PRO A 71 -2.28 -1.24 -6.74
N ILE A 72 -3.53 -1.26 -6.28
CA ILE A 72 -4.72 -1.07 -7.12
C ILE A 72 -5.46 0.23 -6.82
N TYR A 73 -4.98 1.02 -5.85
CA TYR A 73 -5.72 2.16 -5.32
C TYR A 73 -6.05 3.19 -6.40
N GLU A 74 -5.08 3.55 -7.24
CA GLU A 74 -5.26 4.52 -8.33
C GLU A 74 -6.16 3.99 -9.46
N LEU A 75 -6.29 2.68 -9.56
CA LEU A 75 -7.12 2.01 -10.57
C LEU A 75 -8.58 1.84 -10.11
N THR A 76 -8.89 2.16 -8.85
CA THR A 76 -10.22 1.92 -8.25
C THR A 76 -11.36 2.65 -8.96
N GLN A 77 -11.08 3.74 -9.69
CA GLN A 77 -12.09 4.49 -10.43
C GLN A 77 -12.36 3.93 -11.83
N HIS A 78 -11.55 2.98 -12.31
CA HIS A 78 -11.56 2.57 -13.72
C HIS A 78 -11.68 1.07 -13.91
N ASN A 79 -10.94 0.30 -13.11
CA ASN A 79 -10.80 -1.15 -13.29
C ASN A 79 -11.49 -1.94 -12.18
N PHE A 80 -11.84 -1.28 -11.08
CA PHE A 80 -12.47 -1.91 -9.93
C PHE A 80 -13.79 -1.25 -9.57
N SER A 81 -14.64 -1.96 -8.84
CA SER A 81 -15.91 -1.46 -8.31
C SER A 81 -16.04 -1.77 -6.82
N PHE A 82 -16.55 -0.80 -6.07
CA PHE A 82 -17.05 -0.98 -4.71
C PHE A 82 -18.58 -1.13 -4.67
N ASP A 83 -19.26 -0.97 -5.81
CA ASP A 83 -20.72 -1.04 -5.93
C ASP A 83 -21.17 -2.48 -6.18
N ASP A 84 -20.80 -3.38 -5.27
CA ASP A 84 -21.21 -4.78 -5.27
C ASP A 84 -21.67 -5.19 -3.86
N GLU A 85 -22.75 -5.95 -3.77
CA GLU A 85 -23.26 -6.47 -2.50
C GLU A 85 -22.38 -7.58 -1.91
N ASN A 86 -21.50 -8.18 -2.72
CA ASN A 86 -20.63 -9.30 -2.38
C ASN A 86 -19.15 -8.91 -2.32
N LEU A 87 -18.81 -7.71 -1.83
CA LEU A 87 -17.40 -7.34 -1.61
C LEU A 87 -16.72 -8.30 -0.65
N THR A 88 -15.53 -8.79 -1.04
CA THR A 88 -14.71 -9.55 -0.11
C THR A 88 -14.30 -8.66 1.05
N THR A 89 -14.72 -9.06 2.26
CA THR A 89 -14.41 -8.34 3.49
C THR A 89 -13.52 -9.21 4.38
N ILE A 90 -12.34 -8.68 4.69
CA ILE A 90 -11.38 -9.29 5.61
C ILE A 90 -11.66 -8.73 7.01
N THR A 91 -11.99 -9.62 7.94
CA THR A 91 -12.14 -9.27 9.37
C THR A 91 -10.88 -9.65 10.11
N TYR A 92 -10.27 -8.67 10.78
CA TYR A 92 -9.05 -8.86 11.55
C TYR A 92 -9.37 -9.30 12.99
N ALA A 93 -8.37 -9.80 13.70
CA ALA A 93 -8.54 -10.41 15.03
C ALA A 93 -9.10 -9.45 16.11
N ASP A 94 -8.88 -8.14 15.94
CA ASP A 94 -9.40 -7.06 16.79
C ASP A 94 -10.78 -6.54 16.34
N GLY A 95 -11.38 -7.17 15.33
CA GLY A 95 -12.71 -6.86 14.81
C GLY A 95 -12.76 -5.78 13.73
N HIS A 96 -11.65 -5.12 13.40
CA HIS A 96 -11.67 -4.16 12.29
C HIS A 96 -11.85 -4.89 10.96
N GLN A 97 -12.51 -4.21 10.02
CA GLN A 97 -12.79 -4.76 8.69
C GLN A 97 -12.15 -3.91 7.61
N ARG A 98 -11.71 -4.61 6.55
CA ARG A 98 -11.27 -4.00 5.29
C ARG A 98 -11.93 -4.73 4.15
N SER A 99 -12.56 -3.99 3.26
CA SER A 99 -13.17 -4.54 2.05
C SER A 99 -12.26 -4.28 0.86
N LEU A 100 -12.13 -5.29 0.01
CA LEU A 100 -11.44 -5.19 -1.28
C LEU A 100 -12.48 -4.91 -2.37
N PRO A 101 -12.16 -4.03 -3.34
CA PRO A 101 -13.04 -3.83 -4.47
C PRO A 101 -12.97 -5.05 -5.40
N LYS A 102 -13.98 -5.18 -6.25
CA LYS A 102 -14.05 -6.23 -7.27
C LYS A 102 -13.41 -5.75 -8.57
N LEU A 103 -12.63 -6.61 -9.22
CA LEU A 103 -12.11 -6.36 -10.57
C LEU A 103 -13.26 -6.46 -11.58
N ILE A 104 -13.43 -5.42 -12.40
CA ILE A 104 -14.50 -5.35 -13.41
C ILE A 104 -13.97 -5.18 -14.84
N LYS A 105 -12.67 -4.90 -15.00
CA LYS A 105 -12.02 -4.78 -16.31
C LYS A 105 -10.68 -5.50 -16.33
N ALA A 106 -10.47 -6.29 -17.38
CA ALA A 106 -9.22 -6.95 -17.69
C ALA A 106 -8.31 -6.10 -18.59
N PRO A 107 -7.00 -6.39 -18.66
CA PRO A 107 -6.26 -7.31 -17.78
C PRO A 107 -5.96 -6.68 -16.40
N PHE A 108 -5.68 -7.53 -15.41
CA PHE A 108 -5.25 -7.08 -14.09
C PHE A 108 -3.83 -6.54 -14.16
N HIS A 109 -3.56 -5.44 -13.46
CA HIS A 109 -2.22 -4.88 -13.30
C HIS A 109 -2.17 -4.00 -12.05
N TYR A 110 -0.96 -3.73 -11.55
CA TYR A 110 -0.75 -2.73 -10.51
C TYR A 110 -0.63 -1.33 -11.12
N GLY A 111 -1.19 -0.34 -10.44
CA GLY A 111 -0.97 1.08 -10.71
C GLY A 111 0.15 1.68 -9.86
N THR A 112 0.46 1.07 -8.72
CA THR A 112 1.48 1.57 -7.78
C THR A 112 2.35 0.42 -7.27
N PHE A 113 3.66 0.63 -7.22
CA PHE A 113 4.61 -0.35 -6.71
C PHE A 113 5.29 0.11 -5.42
N ALA A 114 5.56 -0.82 -4.53
CA ALA A 114 6.20 -0.63 -3.24
C ALA A 114 7.60 0.00 -3.37
N VAL A 115 8.30 -0.27 -4.49
CA VAL A 115 9.61 0.29 -4.79
C VAL A 115 9.61 1.82 -4.83
N ASP A 116 8.50 2.46 -5.20
CA ASP A 116 8.44 3.92 -5.28
C ASP A 116 8.38 4.57 -3.89
N TYR A 117 7.70 3.92 -2.94
CA TYR A 117 7.75 4.30 -1.53
C TYR A 117 9.15 4.10 -0.96
N LEU A 118 9.80 2.96 -1.26
CA LEU A 118 11.18 2.68 -0.83
C LEU A 118 12.16 3.74 -1.35
N ARG A 119 12.13 4.03 -2.65
CA ARG A 119 12.97 5.06 -3.29
C ARG A 119 12.76 6.44 -2.68
N THR A 120 11.52 6.76 -2.30
CA THR A 120 11.20 8.02 -1.64
C THR A 120 11.84 8.09 -0.25
N ALA A 121 11.72 7.05 0.56
CA ALA A 121 12.33 6.99 1.90
C ALA A 121 13.87 7.00 1.87
N GLN A 122 14.48 6.33 0.88
CA GLN A 122 15.95 6.28 0.69
C GLN A 122 16.60 7.65 0.45
N LYS A 123 15.82 8.67 0.06
CA LYS A 123 16.33 10.05 -0.06
C LYS A 123 16.71 10.65 1.30
N TYR A 124 16.16 10.13 2.40
CA TYR A 124 16.23 10.76 3.73
C TYR A 124 17.05 9.97 4.76
N THR A 125 17.56 8.79 4.41
CA THR A 125 18.43 7.99 5.29
C THR A 125 19.45 7.21 4.47
N LYS A 126 20.57 6.85 5.10
CA LYS A 126 21.57 5.91 4.57
C LYS A 126 21.49 4.53 5.23
N ARG A 127 20.62 4.36 6.24
CA ARG A 127 20.39 3.06 6.88
C ARG A 127 19.66 2.12 5.92
N PRO A 128 19.87 0.79 6.04
CA PRO A 128 19.05 -0.19 5.35
C PRO A 128 17.57 0.06 5.63
N LEU A 129 16.77 0.11 4.56
CA LEU A 129 15.32 0.22 4.62
C LEU A 129 14.71 -1.11 4.19
N LYS A 130 13.58 -1.44 4.79
CA LYS A 130 12.68 -2.46 4.25
C LYS A 130 11.38 -1.83 3.80
N GLN A 131 10.69 -2.55 2.94
CA GLN A 131 9.37 -2.17 2.49
C GLN A 131 8.43 -3.37 2.59
N ALA A 132 7.27 -3.14 3.21
CA ALA A 132 6.23 -4.16 3.27
C ALA A 132 5.47 -4.18 1.93
N VAL A 133 5.33 -5.38 1.36
CA VAL A 133 4.55 -5.66 0.16
C VAL A 133 3.33 -6.49 0.53
N ILE A 134 2.20 -6.26 -0.14
CA ILE A 134 0.99 -7.04 0.09
C ILE A 134 1.13 -8.41 -0.56
N ALA A 135 0.67 -9.46 0.14
CA ALA A 135 0.71 -10.81 -0.41
C ALA A 135 -0.26 -10.95 -1.60
N PRO A 136 0.14 -11.61 -2.71
CA PRO A 136 -0.75 -11.81 -3.86
C PRO A 136 -2.00 -12.60 -3.46
N SER A 137 -1.90 -13.54 -2.51
CA SER A 137 -3.07 -14.27 -1.99
C SER A 137 -4.14 -13.33 -1.40
N ALA A 138 -3.75 -12.22 -0.76
CA ALA A 138 -4.70 -11.24 -0.26
C ALA A 138 -5.37 -10.46 -1.41
N LEU A 139 -4.62 -10.09 -2.44
CA LEU A 139 -5.19 -9.42 -3.62
C LEU A 139 -5.99 -10.36 -4.53
N SER A 140 -5.80 -11.68 -4.45
CA SER A 140 -6.58 -12.64 -5.23
C SER A 140 -8.09 -12.53 -4.99
N PHE A 141 -8.50 -11.98 -3.84
CA PHE A 141 -9.88 -11.74 -3.46
C PHE A 141 -10.61 -10.65 -4.26
N VAL A 142 -9.91 -9.89 -5.11
CA VAL A 142 -10.56 -8.93 -6.03
C VAL A 142 -11.26 -9.63 -7.20
N TYR A 143 -10.92 -10.88 -7.49
CA TYR A 143 -11.56 -11.69 -8.53
C TYR A 143 -12.62 -12.62 -7.89
N THR A 144 -13.88 -12.20 -7.91
CA THR A 144 -14.95 -12.76 -7.06
C THR A 144 -15.70 -13.96 -7.66
N ASN A 145 -15.01 -14.89 -8.32
CA ASN A 145 -15.58 -16.03 -9.07
C ASN A 145 -16.57 -15.67 -10.19
N GLU A 146 -16.64 -14.39 -10.55
CA GLU A 146 -17.36 -13.95 -11.74
C GLU A 146 -16.46 -14.01 -12.97
N THR A 147 -17.06 -14.24 -14.13
CA THR A 147 -16.33 -14.28 -15.39
C THR A 147 -16.26 -12.86 -15.94
N ILE A 148 -15.03 -12.38 -16.20
CA ILE A 148 -14.81 -11.20 -17.03
C ILE A 148 -14.66 -11.70 -18.47
N ASP A 149 -15.34 -11.07 -19.42
CA ASP A 149 -15.32 -11.50 -20.83
C ASP A 149 -13.88 -11.65 -21.33
N TYR A 150 -13.59 -12.83 -21.89
CA TYR A 150 -12.27 -13.21 -22.42
C TYR A 150 -11.10 -13.15 -21.41
N TYR A 151 -11.40 -13.16 -20.11
CA TYR A 151 -10.39 -13.09 -19.06
C TYR A 151 -10.73 -14.07 -17.92
N SER A 152 -10.08 -15.22 -17.96
CA SER A 152 -10.26 -16.32 -17.01
C SER A 152 -9.61 -16.04 -15.66
N ARG A 153 -10.00 -16.83 -14.65
CA ARG A 153 -9.36 -16.79 -13.32
C ARG A 153 -7.89 -17.19 -13.40
N GLU A 154 -7.54 -18.12 -14.27
CA GLU A 154 -6.17 -18.57 -14.49
C GLU A 154 -5.31 -17.43 -15.05
N GLN A 155 -5.78 -16.72 -16.08
CA GLN A 155 -5.10 -15.53 -16.61
C GLN A 155 -4.94 -14.45 -15.54
N PHE A 156 -5.97 -14.24 -14.70
CA PHE A 156 -5.87 -13.32 -13.57
C PHE A 156 -4.78 -13.71 -12.57
N LEU A 157 -4.65 -14.99 -12.24
CA LEU A 157 -3.62 -15.46 -11.32
C LEU A 157 -2.22 -15.29 -11.92
N ASP A 158 -2.05 -15.56 -13.21
CA ASP A 158 -0.78 -15.34 -13.90
C ASP A 158 -0.39 -13.85 -13.86
N ASP A 159 -1.30 -12.96 -14.26
CA ASP A 159 -1.09 -11.50 -14.19
C ASP A 159 -0.80 -11.02 -12.77
N LEU A 160 -1.51 -11.54 -11.76
CA LEU A 160 -1.29 -11.19 -10.36
C LEU A 160 0.09 -11.59 -9.85
N ILE A 161 0.60 -12.77 -10.23
CA ILE A 161 1.94 -13.22 -9.86
C ILE A 161 3.00 -12.37 -10.57
N ASP A 162 2.83 -12.10 -11.87
CA ASP A 162 3.75 -11.25 -12.64
C ASP A 162 3.86 -9.84 -12.04
N GLU A 163 2.75 -9.26 -11.59
CA GLU A 163 2.75 -7.96 -10.93
C GLU A 163 3.37 -8.01 -9.52
N ALA A 164 3.08 -9.06 -8.75
CA ALA A 164 3.68 -9.25 -7.43
C ALA A 164 5.20 -9.44 -7.49
N GLU A 165 5.72 -10.13 -8.51
CA GLU A 165 7.16 -10.27 -8.72
C GLU A 165 7.83 -8.91 -9.01
N LYS A 166 7.19 -8.04 -9.81
CA LYS A 166 7.68 -6.68 -10.08
C LYS A 166 7.67 -5.79 -8.82
N ASP A 167 6.79 -6.09 -7.87
CA ASP A 167 6.59 -5.30 -6.66
C ASP A 167 7.61 -5.59 -5.56
N VAL A 168 8.23 -6.77 -5.58
CA VAL A 168 9.35 -7.11 -4.71
C VAL A 168 10.63 -6.46 -5.27
N PRO A 169 11.20 -5.44 -4.61
CA PRO A 169 12.41 -4.81 -5.09
C PRO A 169 13.57 -5.81 -5.01
N THR A 170 14.18 -6.14 -6.15
CA THR A 170 15.45 -6.91 -6.23
C THR A 170 16.65 -6.05 -5.90
#